data_AF-A0A382XQS4-F1
#
_entry.id   AF-A0A382XQS4-F1
#
_cell.length_a   1.000
_cell.length_b   1.000
_cell.length_c   1.000
_cell.angle_alpha   90.00
_cell.angle_beta   90.00
_cell.angle_gamma   90.00
#
_symmetry.space_group_name_H-M   'P 1'
#
loop_
_entity.id
_entity.type
_entity.pdbx_description
1 polymer ?
#
loop_
_entity_poly.entity_id
_entity_poly.type
_entity_poly.pdbx_seq_one_letter_code
_entity_poly.pdbx_strand_id
1 'polypeptide(L)'
;MKINIKLFHGTSTLFQDSIINNGLGGKNPLIKYQAYDFIKAIYKCGNELWGDNLHHPWQVQKIVLRGMAEQHISGGGFNWRHGETYITPSMGKAINYAQHNPYGSELISNALYYYKKIIQKYPEENLPEVITTSPILDLLDVSFTPLIIEIPIGVLYSEDLEGETDQDVIQQVRKLKEMDLSNPSDEFLSEQLNFRLQKSIPVDKLRCYCIVPSNKDNIDYQLKEVMYAD
;
A
#
# COMPACT_ATOMS: atom_id res chain seq x y z
N MET A 1 0.56 26.09 -0.11
CA MET A 1 0.39 26.22 1.36
C MET A 1 1.28 25.19 2.06
N LYS A 2 2.05 25.57 3.10
CA LYS A 2 2.89 24.61 3.84
C LYS A 2 2.03 23.62 4.65
N ILE A 3 2.33 22.33 4.58
CA ILE A 3 1.65 21.28 5.34
C ILE A 3 2.19 21.26 6.77
N ASN A 4 1.33 21.54 7.75
CA ASN A 4 1.72 21.71 9.16
C ASN A 4 1.25 20.57 10.06
N ILE A 5 1.25 19.35 9.52
CA ILE A 5 0.91 18.10 10.22
C ILE A 5 1.93 17.04 9.81
N LYS A 6 2.14 16.04 10.66
CA LYS A 6 2.91 14.86 10.27
C LYS A 6 2.07 14.01 9.32
N LEU A 7 2.74 13.33 8.40
CA LEU A 7 2.11 12.34 7.51
C LEU A 7 2.93 11.06 7.56
N PHE A 8 2.29 9.94 7.26
CA PHE A 8 2.86 8.61 7.41
C PHE A 8 2.63 7.77 6.17
N HIS A 9 3.57 6.88 5.86
CA HIS A 9 3.44 5.85 4.83
C HIS A 9 3.78 4.49 5.43
N GLY A 10 2.90 3.51 5.23
CA GLY A 10 3.13 2.12 5.63
C GLY A 10 3.73 1.32 4.48
N THR A 11 4.85 0.63 4.74
CA THR A 11 5.57 -0.15 3.73
C THR A 11 6.35 -1.31 4.35
N SER A 12 7.37 -1.86 3.68
CA SER A 12 8.24 -2.91 4.20
C SER A 12 9.70 -2.74 3.77
N THR A 13 10.60 -3.51 4.38
CA THR A 13 12.03 -3.53 4.04
C THR A 13 12.30 -3.94 2.59
N LEU A 14 11.33 -4.50 1.86
CA LEU A 14 11.46 -4.75 0.41
C LEU A 14 11.83 -3.48 -0.37
N PHE A 15 11.32 -2.32 0.05
CA PHE A 15 11.55 -1.06 -0.66
C PHE A 15 12.57 -0.15 0.01
N GLN A 16 13.18 -0.58 1.11
CA GLN A 16 14.09 0.24 1.91
C GLN A 16 15.24 0.79 1.06
N ASP A 17 15.97 -0.06 0.33
CA ASP A 17 17.08 0.37 -0.53
C ASP A 17 16.62 1.32 -1.62
N SER A 18 15.43 1.11 -2.17
CA SER A 18 14.87 2.02 -3.18
C SER A 18 14.58 3.40 -2.58
N ILE A 19 14.03 3.45 -1.36
CA ILE A 19 13.73 4.69 -0.65
C ILE A 19 15.02 5.43 -0.28
N ILE A 20 16.04 4.72 0.21
CA ILE A 20 17.36 5.30 0.51
C ILE A 20 17.93 5.97 -0.73
N ASN A 21 17.95 5.25 -1.85
CA ASN A 21 18.65 5.71 -3.06
C ASN A 21 17.86 6.72 -3.91
N ASN A 22 16.52 6.72 -3.83
CA ASN A 22 15.66 7.50 -4.74
C ASN A 22 14.64 8.39 -4.02
N GLY A 23 14.60 8.33 -2.68
CA GLY A 23 13.56 8.96 -1.88
C GLY A 23 12.23 8.21 -1.90
N LEU A 24 11.36 8.55 -0.95
CA LEU A 24 9.98 8.05 -0.93
C LEU A 24 9.21 8.60 -2.13
N GLY A 25 8.59 7.73 -2.93
CA GLY A 25 7.89 8.11 -4.15
C GLY A 25 8.79 8.34 -5.37
N GLY A 26 10.10 8.09 -5.26
CA GLY A 26 11.03 8.27 -6.39
C GLY A 26 10.98 7.16 -7.45
N LYS A 27 10.48 5.97 -7.11
CA LYS A 27 10.32 4.84 -8.04
C LYS A 27 9.02 4.10 -7.78
N ASN A 28 8.36 3.67 -8.86
CA ASN A 28 7.20 2.81 -8.80
C ASN A 28 7.65 1.32 -8.83
N PRO A 29 7.53 0.57 -7.71
CA PRO A 29 7.96 -0.82 -7.66
C PRO A 29 7.10 -1.74 -8.53
N LEU A 30 5.87 -1.36 -8.85
CA LEU A 30 4.95 -2.19 -9.63
C LEU A 30 5.43 -2.40 -11.06
N ILE A 31 6.20 -1.44 -11.61
CA ILE A 31 6.82 -1.56 -12.93
C ILE A 31 7.90 -2.65 -12.90
N LYS A 32 8.79 -2.62 -11.89
CA LYS A 32 9.88 -3.60 -11.74
C LYS A 32 9.33 -5.03 -11.68
N TYR A 33 8.25 -5.23 -10.94
CA TYR A 33 7.66 -6.56 -10.72
C TYR A 33 6.53 -6.91 -11.70
N GLN A 34 6.24 -6.06 -12.69
CA GLN A 34 5.15 -6.25 -13.65
C GLN A 34 3.80 -6.60 -12.96
N ALA A 35 3.57 -5.98 -11.79
CA ALA A 35 2.52 -6.42 -10.87
C ALA A 35 1.10 -6.27 -11.45
N TYR A 36 0.90 -5.29 -12.35
CA TYR A 36 -0.38 -5.08 -13.03
C TYR A 36 -0.73 -6.19 -14.01
N ASP A 37 0.23 -6.62 -14.81
CA ASP A 37 -0.03 -7.68 -15.80
C ASP A 37 -0.23 -9.01 -15.10
N PHE A 38 0.53 -9.24 -14.02
CA PHE A 38 0.36 -10.39 -13.16
C PHE A 38 -1.03 -10.43 -12.49
N ILE A 39 -1.48 -9.37 -11.81
CA ILE A 39 -2.79 -9.39 -11.13
C ILE A 39 -3.95 -9.56 -12.13
N LYS A 40 -3.84 -8.99 -13.33
CA LYS A 40 -4.83 -9.18 -14.42
C LYS A 40 -4.91 -10.63 -14.87
N ALA A 41 -3.76 -11.29 -15.04
CA ALA A 41 -3.72 -12.70 -15.40
C ALA A 41 -4.28 -13.59 -14.29
N ILE A 42 -3.93 -13.31 -13.03
CA ILE A 42 -4.49 -13.98 -11.84
C ILE A 42 -6.01 -13.85 -11.80
N TYR A 43 -6.54 -12.64 -12.01
CA TYR A 43 -7.98 -12.41 -12.06
C TYR A 43 -8.66 -13.23 -13.15
N LYS A 44 -8.06 -13.33 -14.34
CA LYS A 44 -8.58 -14.16 -15.44
C LYS A 44 -8.63 -15.65 -15.06
N CYS A 45 -7.53 -16.22 -14.58
CA CYS A 45 -7.47 -17.62 -14.17
C CYS A 45 -8.48 -17.94 -13.06
N GLY A 46 -8.63 -17.04 -12.08
CA GLY A 46 -9.62 -17.24 -11.02
C GLY A 46 -11.07 -17.20 -11.52
N ASN A 47 -11.38 -16.33 -12.49
CA ASN A 47 -12.70 -16.30 -13.11
C ASN A 47 -13.01 -17.59 -13.88
N GLU A 48 -12.03 -18.18 -14.55
CA GLU A 48 -12.18 -19.47 -15.24
C GLU A 48 -12.42 -20.62 -14.24
N LEU A 49 -11.71 -20.64 -13.11
CA LEU A 49 -11.85 -21.69 -12.09
C LEU A 49 -13.18 -21.67 -11.35
N TRP A 50 -13.63 -20.49 -10.93
CA TRP A 50 -14.70 -20.36 -9.93
C TRP A 50 -15.98 -19.72 -10.49
N GLY A 51 -15.91 -19.12 -11.68
CA GLY A 51 -17.07 -18.56 -12.38
C GLY A 51 -17.91 -17.62 -11.52
N ASP A 52 -19.23 -17.75 -11.65
CA ASP A 52 -20.24 -16.97 -10.90
C ASP A 52 -20.93 -17.80 -9.80
N ASN A 53 -20.23 -18.77 -9.22
CA ASN A 53 -20.79 -19.54 -8.11
C ASN A 53 -21.00 -18.62 -6.89
N LEU A 54 -22.25 -18.21 -6.66
CA LEU A 54 -22.64 -17.24 -5.62
C LEU A 54 -22.38 -17.73 -4.19
N HIS A 55 -22.28 -19.05 -4.00
CA HIS A 55 -22.00 -19.65 -2.69
C HIS A 55 -20.50 -19.84 -2.42
N HIS A 56 -19.63 -19.51 -3.38
CA HIS A 56 -18.20 -19.66 -3.22
C HIS A 56 -17.58 -18.39 -2.61
N PRO A 57 -16.65 -18.51 -1.62
CA PRO A 57 -15.92 -17.37 -1.03
C PRO A 57 -15.17 -16.49 -2.06
N TRP A 58 -15.04 -16.98 -3.29
CA TRP A 58 -14.49 -16.24 -4.42
C TRP A 58 -15.28 -14.98 -4.77
N GLN A 59 -16.60 -14.90 -4.51
CA GLN A 59 -17.38 -13.73 -4.95
C GLN A 59 -16.86 -12.40 -4.37
N VAL A 60 -16.51 -12.38 -3.08
CA VAL A 60 -15.92 -11.20 -2.44
C VAL A 60 -14.52 -10.92 -3.00
N GLN A 61 -13.72 -11.97 -3.16
CA GLN A 61 -12.34 -11.88 -3.67
C GLN A 61 -12.31 -11.39 -5.12
N LYS A 62 -13.29 -11.79 -5.93
CA LYS A 62 -13.49 -11.40 -7.32
C LYS A 62 -13.71 -9.90 -7.44
N ILE A 63 -14.49 -9.30 -6.55
CA ILE A 63 -14.72 -7.84 -6.54
C ILE A 63 -13.41 -7.10 -6.28
N VAL A 64 -12.64 -7.53 -5.27
CA VAL A 64 -11.34 -6.93 -4.93
C VAL A 64 -10.34 -7.09 -6.07
N LEU A 65 -10.17 -8.30 -6.58
CA LEU A 65 -9.27 -8.60 -7.71
C LEU A 65 -9.65 -7.84 -8.97
N ARG A 66 -10.95 -7.72 -9.25
CA ARG A 66 -11.45 -6.94 -10.38
C ARG A 66 -11.08 -5.46 -10.24
N GLY A 67 -11.33 -4.88 -9.06
CA GLY A 67 -10.94 -3.49 -8.77
C GLY A 67 -9.45 -3.27 -9.02
N MET A 68 -8.61 -4.15 -8.47
CA MET A 68 -7.14 -4.13 -8.68
C MET A 68 -6.73 -4.37 -10.14
N ALA A 69 -7.43 -5.21 -10.90
CA ALA A 69 -7.09 -5.45 -12.30
C ALA A 69 -7.51 -4.28 -13.21
N GLU A 70 -8.65 -3.63 -12.91
CA GLU A 70 -9.23 -2.54 -13.69
C GLU A 70 -8.68 -1.15 -13.33
N GLN A 71 -8.07 -0.98 -12.16
CA GLN A 71 -7.37 0.24 -11.74
C GLN A 71 -8.26 1.50 -11.80
N HIS A 72 -9.44 1.46 -11.18
CA HIS A 72 -10.43 2.54 -11.23
C HIS A 72 -10.86 3.02 -9.84
N ILE A 73 -11.52 4.19 -9.78
CA ILE A 73 -12.28 4.59 -8.59
C ILE A 73 -13.70 4.04 -8.73
N SER A 74 -14.11 3.19 -7.80
CA SER A 74 -15.46 2.61 -7.82
C SER A 74 -16.54 3.65 -7.52
N GLY A 75 -17.80 3.38 -7.93
CA GLY A 75 -18.94 4.24 -7.60
C GLY A 75 -19.20 4.41 -6.10
N GLY A 76 -18.66 3.51 -5.26
CA GLY A 76 -18.70 3.61 -3.79
C GLY A 76 -17.54 4.41 -3.18
N GLY A 77 -16.66 5.01 -4.00
CA GLY A 77 -15.54 5.83 -3.55
C GLY A 77 -14.25 5.08 -3.24
N PHE A 78 -14.20 3.74 -3.37
CA PHE A 78 -12.95 2.98 -3.23
C PHE A 78 -11.99 3.31 -4.38
N ASN A 79 -10.78 3.74 -4.04
CA ASN A 79 -9.71 4.01 -4.99
C ASN A 79 -8.89 2.74 -5.24
N TRP A 80 -9.06 2.09 -6.39
CA TRP A 80 -8.27 0.93 -6.79
C TRP A 80 -7.07 1.29 -7.68
N ARG A 81 -6.72 2.59 -7.77
CA ARG A 81 -5.53 3.03 -8.49
C ARG A 81 -4.30 2.79 -7.61
N HIS A 82 -3.41 1.92 -8.06
CA HIS A 82 -2.13 1.63 -7.42
C HIS A 82 -0.99 2.33 -8.17
N GLY A 83 0.25 2.12 -7.72
CA GLY A 83 1.47 2.60 -8.40
C GLY A 83 1.95 3.97 -7.99
N GLU A 84 1.08 4.72 -7.32
CA GLU A 84 1.42 5.99 -6.69
C GLU A 84 1.77 5.79 -5.21
N THR A 85 2.43 6.79 -4.62
CA THR A 85 2.76 6.77 -3.18
C THR A 85 1.69 7.51 -2.40
N TYR A 86 0.99 6.79 -1.52
CA TYR A 86 -0.04 7.36 -0.67
C TYR A 86 0.47 7.58 0.75
N ILE A 87 0.10 8.72 1.33
CA ILE A 87 0.47 9.12 2.69
C ILE A 87 -0.79 9.51 3.46
N THR A 88 -0.79 9.25 4.76
CA THR A 88 -1.95 9.41 5.63
C THR A 88 -1.61 10.23 6.88
N PRO A 89 -2.53 11.04 7.42
CA PRO A 89 -2.34 11.69 8.72
C PRO A 89 -2.41 10.71 9.90
N SER A 90 -3.00 9.52 9.72
CA SER A 90 -3.15 8.51 10.77
C SER A 90 -1.95 7.55 10.79
N MET A 91 -1.18 7.58 11.89
CA MET A 91 -0.11 6.61 12.11
C MET A 91 -0.66 5.18 12.24
N GLY A 92 -1.80 5.00 12.91
CA GLY A 92 -2.47 3.70 13.06
C GLY A 92 -2.83 3.08 11.70
N LYS A 93 -3.34 3.88 10.77
CA LYS A 93 -3.61 3.44 9.40
C LYS A 93 -2.34 3.03 8.67
N ALA A 94 -1.26 3.82 8.76
CA ALA A 94 0.03 3.46 8.17
C ALA A 94 0.59 2.14 8.74
N ILE A 95 0.46 1.91 10.05
CA ILE A 95 0.82 0.66 10.72
C ILE A 95 0.02 -0.51 10.16
N ASN A 96 -1.31 -0.36 10.09
CA ASN A 96 -2.19 -1.37 9.54
C ASN A 96 -1.81 -1.70 8.10
N TYR A 97 -1.50 -0.71 7.26
CA TYR A 97 -1.01 -0.95 5.90
C TYR A 97 0.31 -1.72 5.88
N ALA A 98 1.28 -1.34 6.70
CA ALA A 98 2.58 -2.00 6.75
C ALA A 98 2.48 -3.46 7.20
N GLN A 99 1.63 -3.75 8.19
CA GLN A 99 1.47 -5.10 8.75
C GLN A 99 0.62 -6.02 7.85
N HIS A 100 -0.44 -5.50 7.22
CA HIS A 100 -1.35 -6.32 6.40
C HIS A 100 -0.88 -6.49 4.95
N ASN A 101 0.11 -5.70 4.51
CA ASN A 101 0.74 -5.85 3.20
C ASN A 101 2.18 -6.34 3.39
N PRO A 102 2.41 -7.66 3.50
CA PRO A 102 3.72 -8.22 3.83
C PRO A 102 4.85 -7.83 2.87
N TYR A 103 4.51 -7.39 1.65
CA TYR A 103 5.47 -6.91 0.65
C TYR A 103 5.52 -5.38 0.56
N GLY A 104 4.97 -4.65 1.54
CA GLY A 104 4.93 -3.19 1.58
C GLY A 104 4.09 -2.51 0.50
N SER A 105 3.41 -3.29 -0.34
CA SER A 105 2.52 -2.84 -1.41
C SER A 105 1.27 -3.72 -1.41
N GLU A 106 0.09 -3.10 -1.40
CA GLU A 106 -1.19 -3.81 -1.44
C GLU A 106 -1.33 -4.66 -2.69
N LEU A 107 -0.97 -4.12 -3.87
CA LEU A 107 -1.08 -4.85 -5.13
C LEU A 107 -0.17 -6.07 -5.16
N ILE A 108 1.10 -5.93 -4.78
CA ILE A 108 2.05 -7.05 -4.75
C ILE A 108 1.62 -8.10 -3.74
N SER A 109 1.17 -7.67 -2.55
CA SER A 109 0.72 -8.58 -1.50
C SER A 109 -0.50 -9.39 -1.92
N ASN A 110 -1.48 -8.74 -2.55
CA ASN A 110 -2.66 -9.43 -3.07
C ASN A 110 -2.31 -10.33 -4.27
N ALA A 111 -1.45 -9.88 -5.19
CA ALA A 111 -0.98 -10.67 -6.32
C ALA A 111 -0.42 -12.03 -5.88
N LEU A 112 0.51 -12.03 -4.93
CA LEU A 112 1.13 -13.27 -4.44
C LEU A 112 0.18 -14.10 -3.58
N TYR A 113 -0.68 -13.46 -2.79
CA TYR A 113 -1.73 -14.16 -2.03
C TYR A 113 -2.68 -14.94 -2.94
N TYR A 114 -3.16 -14.32 -4.02
CA TYR A 114 -4.07 -14.97 -4.95
C TYR A 114 -3.38 -15.96 -5.86
N TYR A 115 -2.12 -15.72 -6.26
CA TYR A 115 -1.30 -16.71 -6.95
C TYR A 115 -1.25 -18.04 -6.17
N LYS A 116 -0.91 -18.00 -4.87
CA LYS A 116 -0.88 -19.20 -4.01
C LYS A 116 -2.21 -19.95 -3.98
N LYS A 117 -3.34 -19.24 -4.02
CA LYS A 117 -4.67 -19.86 -4.08
C LYS A 117 -4.98 -20.49 -5.44
N ILE A 118 -4.55 -19.85 -6.52
CA ILE A 118 -4.79 -20.32 -7.88
C ILE A 118 -4.01 -21.60 -8.14
N ILE A 119 -2.71 -21.63 -7.84
CA ILE A 119 -1.86 -22.80 -8.13
C ILE A 119 -2.26 -24.07 -7.35
N GLN A 120 -3.00 -23.93 -6.24
CA GLN A 120 -3.55 -25.08 -5.51
C GLN A 120 -4.68 -25.79 -6.27
N LYS A 121 -5.30 -25.13 -7.26
CA LYS A 121 -6.48 -25.64 -7.99
C LYS A 121 -6.35 -25.58 -9.52
N TYR A 122 -5.46 -24.73 -10.04
CA TYR A 122 -5.18 -24.56 -11.46
C TYR A 122 -3.95 -25.42 -11.80
N PRO A 123 -4.05 -26.37 -12.75
CA PRO A 123 -2.89 -27.12 -13.22
C PRO A 123 -1.81 -26.16 -13.75
N GLU A 124 -0.57 -26.34 -13.31
CA GLU A 124 0.53 -25.42 -13.61
C GLU A 124 0.77 -25.29 -15.12
N GLU A 125 0.61 -26.39 -15.86
CA GLU A 125 0.73 -26.44 -17.32
C GLU A 125 -0.26 -25.55 -18.08
N ASN A 126 -1.36 -25.14 -17.43
CA ASN A 126 -2.37 -24.28 -18.02
C ASN A 126 -2.18 -22.80 -17.61
N LEU A 127 -1.23 -22.48 -16.72
CA LEU A 127 -0.99 -21.11 -16.32
C LEU A 127 -0.38 -20.30 -17.48
N PRO A 128 -0.92 -19.09 -17.75
CA PRO A 128 -0.33 -18.15 -18.70
C PRO A 128 1.16 -17.87 -18.41
N GLU A 129 1.96 -17.69 -19.47
CA GLU A 129 3.38 -17.34 -19.37
C GLU A 129 3.63 -16.08 -18.52
N VAL A 130 2.76 -15.08 -18.66
CA VAL A 130 2.78 -13.84 -17.85
C VAL A 130 2.71 -14.09 -16.33
N ILE A 131 2.19 -15.25 -15.90
CA ILE A 131 2.24 -15.69 -14.50
C ILE A 131 3.54 -16.44 -14.24
N THR A 132 3.84 -17.48 -15.02
CA THR A 132 4.94 -18.42 -14.72
C THR A 132 6.33 -17.81 -14.86
N THR A 133 6.50 -16.76 -15.65
CA THR A 133 7.79 -16.08 -15.84
C THR A 133 7.86 -14.71 -15.15
N SER A 134 6.89 -14.39 -14.29
CA SER A 134 6.78 -13.04 -13.73
C SER A 134 7.87 -12.76 -12.69
N PRO A 135 8.56 -11.61 -12.75
CA PRO A 135 9.55 -11.23 -11.75
C PRO A 135 8.97 -11.05 -10.34
N ILE A 136 7.65 -10.91 -10.19
CA ILE A 136 7.02 -10.87 -8.88
C ILE A 136 7.17 -12.18 -8.10
N LEU A 137 7.36 -13.30 -8.80
CA LEU A 137 7.54 -14.62 -8.19
C LEU A 137 8.86 -14.73 -7.42
N ASP A 138 9.86 -13.89 -7.72
CA ASP A 138 11.11 -13.79 -6.95
C ASP A 138 10.87 -13.39 -5.48
N LEU A 139 9.71 -12.81 -5.20
CA LEU A 139 9.30 -12.41 -3.85
C LEU A 139 8.59 -13.53 -3.10
N LEU A 140 8.21 -14.62 -3.76
CA LEU A 140 7.40 -15.68 -3.15
C LEU A 140 8.13 -16.27 -1.93
N ASP A 141 7.43 -16.30 -0.80
CA ASP A 141 7.93 -16.82 0.48
C ASP A 141 9.12 -16.05 1.09
N VAL A 142 9.46 -14.89 0.52
CA VAL A 142 10.40 -13.95 1.13
C VAL A 142 9.68 -13.13 2.20
N SER A 143 10.26 -13.07 3.39
CA SER A 143 9.72 -12.29 4.51
C SER A 143 10.39 -10.93 4.61
N PHE A 144 9.59 -9.87 4.67
CA PHE A 144 10.04 -8.50 4.86
C PHE A 144 9.55 -7.95 6.19
N THR A 145 10.31 -7.05 6.79
CA THR A 145 9.92 -6.39 8.04
C THR A 145 9.01 -5.20 7.70
N PRO A 146 7.84 -5.05 8.35
CA PRO A 146 7.00 -3.87 8.19
C PRO A 146 7.72 -2.59 8.61
N LEU A 147 7.59 -1.54 7.79
CA LEU A 147 8.19 -0.23 8.01
C LEU A 147 7.11 0.86 8.01
N ILE A 148 7.34 1.88 8.84
CA ILE A 148 6.65 3.16 8.76
C ILE A 148 7.65 4.21 8.33
N ILE A 149 7.22 5.07 7.43
CA ILE A 149 7.94 6.29 7.08
C ILE A 149 7.12 7.46 7.59
N GLU A 150 7.68 8.22 8.51
CA GLU A 150 7.16 9.52 8.95
C GLU A 150 7.75 10.62 8.08
N ILE A 151 6.88 11.50 7.62
CA ILE A 151 7.20 12.76 6.97
C ILE A 151 6.97 13.86 8.01
N PRO A 152 8.05 14.48 8.53
CA PRO A 152 7.95 15.53 9.53
C PRO A 152 7.16 16.76 9.05
N ILE A 153 6.67 17.51 10.03
CA ILE A 153 5.95 18.76 9.81
C ILE A 153 6.78 19.71 8.94
N GLY A 154 6.14 20.30 7.93
CA GLY A 154 6.75 21.34 7.12
C GLY A 154 7.72 20.88 6.05
N VAL A 155 7.87 19.57 5.82
CA VAL A 155 8.62 19.02 4.67
C VAL A 155 7.87 19.24 3.35
N LEU A 156 6.53 19.21 3.39
CA LEU A 156 5.66 19.26 2.21
C LEU A 156 4.87 20.56 2.10
N TYR A 157 4.47 20.86 0.87
CA TYR A 157 3.54 21.90 0.47
C TYR A 157 2.31 21.27 -0.19
N SER A 158 1.19 22.00 -0.22
CA SER A 158 -0.07 21.51 -0.81
C SER A 158 0.04 21.15 -2.30
N GLU A 159 0.96 21.78 -3.03
CA GLU A 159 1.26 21.45 -4.44
C GLU A 159 2.01 20.14 -4.63
N ASP A 160 2.57 19.59 -3.54
CA ASP A 160 3.27 18.30 -3.54
C ASP A 160 2.30 17.13 -3.37
N LEU A 161 1.01 17.43 -3.17
CA LEU A 161 -0.02 16.49 -2.78
C LEU A 161 -1.24 16.61 -3.68
N GLU A 162 -1.99 15.51 -3.76
CA GLU A 162 -3.33 15.46 -4.32
C GLU A 162 -4.20 14.59 -3.40
N GLY A 163 -5.51 14.86 -3.30
CA GLY A 163 -6.38 13.99 -2.53
C GLY A 163 -6.45 12.59 -3.15
N GLU A 164 -6.59 11.55 -2.33
CA GLU A 164 -6.62 10.14 -2.79
C GLU A 164 -7.66 9.88 -3.90
N THR A 165 -8.80 10.56 -3.81
CA THR A 165 -9.91 10.50 -4.77
C THR A 165 -10.08 11.81 -5.54
N ASP A 166 -8.96 12.44 -5.89
CA ASP A 166 -8.87 13.69 -6.67
C ASP A 166 -9.58 14.88 -5.98
N GLN A 167 -9.61 14.84 -4.65
CA GLN A 167 -10.20 15.86 -3.79
C GLN A 167 -9.27 17.05 -3.55
N ASP A 168 -9.84 18.19 -3.17
CA ASP A 168 -9.11 19.43 -2.85
C ASP A 168 -8.27 19.28 -1.58
N VAL A 169 -6.95 19.25 -1.75
CA VAL A 169 -5.95 19.14 -0.68
C VAL A 169 -6.04 20.29 0.32
N ILE A 170 -6.29 21.52 -0.15
CA ILE A 170 -6.36 22.68 0.75
C ILE A 170 -7.54 22.53 1.69
N GLN A 171 -8.68 22.06 1.20
CA GLN A 171 -9.85 21.77 2.03
C GLN A 171 -9.60 20.63 3.01
N GLN A 172 -8.98 19.53 2.58
CA GLN A 172 -8.64 18.41 3.47
C GLN A 172 -7.68 18.85 4.58
N VAL A 173 -6.64 19.61 4.25
CA VAL A 173 -5.66 20.10 5.23
C VAL A 173 -6.29 21.09 6.20
N ARG A 174 -7.27 21.91 5.78
CA ARG A 174 -8.04 22.76 6.69
C ARG A 174 -8.85 21.93 7.68
N LYS A 175 -9.57 20.91 7.20
CA LYS A 175 -10.31 19.98 8.08
C LYS A 175 -9.40 19.30 9.08
N LEU A 176 -8.24 18.79 8.64
CA LEU A 176 -7.26 18.14 9.51
C LEU A 176 -6.70 19.07 10.60
N LYS A 177 -6.63 20.38 10.36
CA LYS A 177 -6.18 21.36 11.37
C LYS A 177 -7.22 21.63 12.45
N GLU A 178 -8.48 21.37 12.16
CA GLU A 178 -9.60 21.54 13.10
C GLU A 178 -9.82 20.29 13.97
N MET A 179 -9.18 19.17 13.59
CA MET A 179 -9.27 17.88 14.29
C MET A 179 -8.26 17.79 15.45
N ASP A 180 -8.69 17.19 16.54
CA ASP A 180 -7.82 16.73 17.62
C ASP A 180 -7.49 15.24 17.41
N LEU A 181 -6.35 14.94 16.79
CA LEU A 181 -5.95 13.55 16.50
C LEU A 181 -5.66 12.71 17.75
N SER A 182 -5.70 13.28 18.96
CA SER A 182 -5.71 12.49 20.20
C SER A 182 -7.11 11.97 20.57
N ASN A 183 -8.15 12.51 19.95
CA ASN A 183 -9.52 12.05 20.05
C ASN A 183 -9.77 10.89 19.05
N PRO A 184 -10.28 9.73 19.50
CA PRO A 184 -10.51 8.58 18.62
C PRO A 184 -11.47 8.84 17.44
N SER A 185 -12.45 9.72 17.60
CA SER A 185 -13.39 10.06 16.53
C SER A 185 -12.71 10.85 15.43
N ASP A 186 -11.90 11.84 15.80
CA ASP A 186 -11.16 12.67 14.85
C ASP A 186 -10.03 11.88 14.19
N GLU A 187 -9.35 11.00 14.95
CA GLU A 187 -8.40 10.05 14.40
C GLU A 187 -9.06 9.18 13.32
N PHE A 188 -10.21 8.57 13.61
CA PHE A 188 -10.98 7.76 12.66
C PHE A 188 -11.41 8.56 11.42
N LEU A 189 -11.82 9.82 11.57
CA LEU A 189 -12.16 10.67 10.42
C LEU A 189 -10.93 11.03 9.58
N SER A 190 -9.78 11.27 10.23
CA SER A 190 -8.52 11.60 9.55
C SER A 190 -8.04 10.47 8.63
N GLU A 191 -8.38 9.22 8.93
CA GLU A 191 -8.05 8.06 8.10
C GLU A 191 -8.67 8.11 6.69
N GLN A 192 -9.71 8.91 6.50
CA GLN A 192 -10.37 9.10 5.21
C GLN A 192 -9.73 10.23 4.38
N LEU A 193 -8.74 10.94 4.93
CA LEU A 193 -8.09 12.11 4.32
C LEU A 193 -6.66 11.77 3.91
N ASN A 194 -6.50 10.77 3.04
CA ASN A 194 -5.19 10.38 2.51
C ASN A 194 -4.82 11.21 1.28
N PHE A 195 -3.52 11.33 1.05
CA PHE A 195 -2.94 12.11 -0.03
C PHE A 195 -2.11 11.21 -0.93
N ARG A 196 -2.20 11.43 -2.24
CA ARG A 196 -1.20 11.00 -3.21
C ARG A 196 -0.04 11.99 -3.21
N LEU A 197 1.17 11.48 -3.06
CA LEU A 197 2.40 12.24 -3.15
C LEU A 197 2.80 12.44 -4.62
N GLN A 198 3.01 13.69 -5.04
CA GLN A 198 3.31 14.07 -6.43
C GLN A 198 4.81 14.18 -6.74
N LYS A 199 5.65 14.18 -5.70
CA LYS A 199 7.11 14.30 -5.84
C LYS A 199 7.85 13.41 -4.85
N SER A 200 9.05 12.98 -5.24
CA SER A 200 9.91 12.22 -4.34
C SER A 200 10.32 13.05 -3.12
N ILE A 201 10.33 12.44 -1.94
CA ILE A 201 10.89 13.03 -0.71
C ILE A 201 12.25 12.39 -0.43
N PRO A 202 13.35 13.18 -0.45
CA PRO A 202 14.68 12.70 -0.09
C PRO A 202 14.73 12.05 1.31
N VAL A 203 15.56 11.01 1.46
CA VAL A 203 15.61 10.19 2.69
C VAL A 203 16.07 10.97 3.93
N ASP A 204 16.93 11.97 3.76
CA ASP A 204 17.40 12.88 4.81
C ASP A 204 16.28 13.75 5.42
N LYS A 205 15.11 13.80 4.77
CA LYS A 205 13.91 14.50 5.25
C LYS A 205 12.88 13.55 5.86
N LEU A 206 13.19 12.27 5.99
CA LEU A 206 12.27 11.24 6.47
C LEU A 206 12.75 10.67 7.82
N ARG A 207 11.82 10.12 8.59
CA ARG A 207 12.14 9.21 9.70
C ARG A 207 11.55 7.85 9.39
N CYS A 208 12.31 6.79 9.64
CA CYS A 208 11.86 5.43 9.38
C CYS A 208 11.83 4.63 10.67
N TYR A 209 10.79 3.83 10.84
CA TYR A 209 10.61 2.98 12.00
C TYR A 209 10.29 1.57 11.54
N CYS A 210 10.98 0.58 12.12
CA CYS A 210 10.56 -0.81 12.05
C CYS A 210 9.43 -1.06 13.05
N ILE A 211 8.42 -1.81 12.63
CA ILE A 211 7.39 -2.31 13.53
C ILE A 211 7.87 -3.66 14.08
N VAL A 212 8.21 -3.69 15.36
CA VAL A 212 8.69 -4.89 16.05
C VAL A 212 7.56 -5.43 16.93
N PRO A 213 7.07 -6.66 16.72
CA PRO A 213 6.06 -7.24 17.59
C PRO A 213 6.58 -7.33 19.04
N SER A 214 5.77 -6.87 20.00
CA SER A 214 6.09 -6.97 21.43
C SER A 214 5.88 -8.41 21.94
N ASN A 215 4.95 -9.14 21.33
CA ASN A 215 4.55 -10.53 21.65
C ASN A 215 4.18 -11.30 20.36
N LYS A 216 3.93 -12.62 20.47
CA LYS A 216 3.62 -13.50 19.31
C LYS A 216 2.33 -13.15 18.54
N ASP A 217 1.40 -12.43 19.17
CA ASP A 217 0.06 -12.22 18.62
C ASP A 217 -0.05 -10.96 17.72
N ASN A 218 1.05 -10.23 17.47
CA ASN A 218 1.14 -9.05 16.59
C ASN A 218 0.22 -7.86 16.94
N ILE A 219 -0.56 -7.93 18.03
CA ILE A 219 -1.45 -6.85 18.49
C ILE A 219 -0.65 -5.74 19.17
N ASP A 220 0.30 -6.11 20.03
CA ASP A 220 1.22 -5.17 20.68
C ASP A 220 2.51 -5.05 19.87
N TYR A 221 2.98 -3.84 19.62
CA TYR A 221 4.22 -3.56 18.89
C TYR A 221 5.01 -2.42 19.51
N GLN A 222 6.30 -2.38 19.17
CA GLN A 222 7.21 -1.26 19.41
C GLN A 222 7.68 -0.69 18.08
N LEU A 223 7.77 0.63 18.01
CA LEU A 223 8.41 1.32 16.90
C LEU A 223 9.88 1.54 17.23
N LYS A 224 10.76 0.95 16.43
CA LYS A 224 12.20 1.15 16.55
C LYS A 224 12.69 2.00 15.39
N GLU A 225 13.19 3.19 15.69
CA GLU A 225 13.77 4.08 14.67
C GLU A 225 14.97 3.40 13.99
N VAL A 226 14.99 3.48 12.67
CA VAL A 226 16.06 2.98 11.81
C VAL A 226 16.87 4.19 11.36
N MET A 227 18.08 4.30 11.89
CA MET A 227 19.05 5.26 11.41
C MET A 227 19.62 4.72 10.10
N TYR A 228 19.47 5.47 9.01
CA TYR A 228 20.23 5.20 7.80
C TYR A 228 21.69 5.60 8.08
N ALA A 229 22.60 4.64 8.06
CA ALA A 229 24.02 4.94 8.15
C ALA A 229 24.47 5.57 6.82
N ASP A 230 25.15 6.71 6.90
CA ASP A 230 25.80 7.38 5.77
C ASP A 230 26.89 6.50 5.11
#